data_AF-A0A542B070-F1
#
_entry.id   AF-A0A542B070-F1
#
_cell.length_a   1.000
_cell.length_b   1.000
_cell.length_c   1.000
_cell.angle_alpha   90.00
_cell.angle_beta   90.00
_cell.angle_gamma   90.00
#
_symmetry.space_group_name_H-M   'P 1'
#
loop_
_entity.id
_entity.type
_entity.pdbx_description
1 polymer ?
#
loop_
_entity_poly.entity_id
_entity_poly.type
_entity_poly.pdbx_seq_one_letter_code
_entity_poly.pdbx_strand_id
1 'polypeptide(L)'
;MCLCIYIYAQTLSINEVDSPPLIKGYCEEDPSEECFTISISQFMNSNAKIADIIKSKESGKAYIQFTVSEKGEVINVRSRSKFPTIARVAEDAIKELKIAEPAMLNEQPVAITYTLPFKFRSLELGNNSARISGDGDFANITDVNEVATPPEFRGYETGIRNIVDRYKYDLRMKLRQMSYDDKQIDLLKISLIIEENGEISRKLVIHPKRKLQNIVKTEVDRIVIEQAAKNKNGENEKVLISYDFSN
;
A
#
# COMPACT_ATOMS: atom_id res chain seq x y z
N MET A 1 30.41 16.54 -43.41
CA MET A 1 30.44 15.96 -42.06
C MET A 1 29.16 16.38 -41.35
N CYS A 2 28.22 15.46 -41.19
CA CYS A 2 26.96 15.71 -40.49
C CYS A 2 27.24 15.60 -38.99
N LEU A 3 27.18 16.72 -38.25
CA LEU A 3 27.25 16.68 -36.79
C LEU A 3 25.90 16.17 -36.26
N CYS A 4 25.89 14.95 -35.74
CA CYS A 4 24.82 14.49 -34.86
C CYS A 4 24.90 15.30 -33.56
N ILE A 5 23.96 16.23 -33.39
CA ILE A 5 23.72 16.91 -32.13
C ILE A 5 23.04 15.88 -31.22
N TYR A 6 23.78 15.31 -30.28
CA TYR A 6 23.19 14.52 -29.19
C TYR A 6 22.46 15.49 -28.25
N ILE A 7 21.18 15.74 -28.51
CA ILE A 7 20.30 16.40 -27.56
C ILE A 7 20.08 15.39 -26.43
N TYR A 8 20.84 15.53 -25.35
CA TYR A 8 20.46 14.92 -24.08
C TYR A 8 19.20 15.65 -23.61
N ALA A 9 18.03 15.06 -23.83
CA ALA A 9 16.80 15.55 -23.21
C ALA A 9 16.98 15.42 -21.69
N GLN A 10 17.26 16.56 -21.04
CA GLN A 10 17.35 16.65 -19.60
C GLN A 10 15.95 16.41 -19.06
N THR A 11 15.72 15.25 -18.43
CA THR A 11 14.41 14.93 -17.86
C THR A 11 14.19 15.74 -16.59
N LEU A 12 13.04 16.41 -16.49
CA LEU A 12 12.66 17.20 -15.32
C LEU A 12 12.23 16.29 -14.16
N SER A 13 12.26 16.81 -12.95
CA SER A 13 11.66 16.22 -11.77
C SER A 13 10.24 16.74 -11.56
N ILE A 14 9.48 16.05 -10.70
CA ILE A 14 8.08 16.40 -10.43
C ILE A 14 7.90 17.82 -9.83
N ASN A 15 8.94 18.37 -9.20
CA ASN A 15 8.90 19.69 -8.58
C ASN A 15 9.21 20.83 -9.57
N GLU A 16 9.59 20.49 -10.80
CA GLU A 16 9.99 21.44 -11.85
C GLU A 16 8.90 21.60 -12.93
N VAL A 17 7.71 21.04 -12.70
CA VAL A 17 6.57 21.07 -13.62
C VAL A 17 5.35 21.70 -12.97
N ASP A 18 4.46 22.27 -13.79
CA ASP A 18 3.22 22.91 -13.30
C ASP A 18 2.18 21.86 -12.90
N SER A 19 2.16 20.72 -13.61
CA SER A 19 1.35 19.56 -13.25
C SER A 19 2.07 18.24 -13.52
N PRO A 20 1.96 17.26 -12.61
CA PRO A 20 2.49 15.92 -12.78
C PRO A 20 1.61 15.09 -13.74
N PRO A 21 2.09 13.93 -14.20
CA PRO A 21 1.30 13.05 -15.04
C PRO A 21 0.05 12.53 -14.31
N LEU A 22 -1.04 12.34 -15.06
CA LEU A 22 -2.24 11.66 -14.55
C LEU A 22 -2.18 10.18 -14.87
N ILE A 23 -2.44 9.33 -13.88
CA ILE A 23 -2.44 7.86 -14.06
C ILE A 23 -3.84 7.39 -14.41
N LYS A 24 -3.97 6.62 -15.50
CA LYS A 24 -5.27 6.12 -15.95
C LYS A 24 -5.95 5.25 -14.89
N GLY A 25 -7.21 5.54 -14.59
CA GLY A 25 -8.02 4.88 -13.56
C GLY A 25 -7.85 5.44 -12.15
N TYR A 26 -6.99 6.46 -11.96
CA TYR A 26 -6.71 7.05 -10.65
C TYR A 26 -6.75 8.58 -10.73
N CYS A 27 -7.65 9.19 -9.96
CA CYS A 27 -7.83 10.65 -9.90
C CYS A 27 -7.85 11.36 -11.28
N GLU A 28 -8.65 10.90 -12.23
CA GLU A 28 -8.57 11.33 -13.64
C GLU A 28 -8.86 12.84 -13.90
N GLU A 29 -9.05 13.66 -12.86
CA GLU A 29 -9.36 15.10 -12.93
C GLU A 29 -8.57 15.94 -11.89
N ASP A 30 -7.59 15.36 -11.20
CA ASP A 30 -6.84 16.02 -10.11
C ASP A 30 -5.33 16.00 -10.41
N PRO A 31 -4.79 17.07 -11.04
CA PRO A 31 -3.39 17.18 -11.42
C PRO A 31 -2.49 17.63 -10.24
N SER A 32 -2.81 17.22 -9.01
CA SER A 32 -1.95 17.50 -7.86
C SER A 32 -0.80 16.49 -7.72
N GLU A 33 0.33 16.94 -7.21
CA GLU A 33 1.45 16.06 -6.82
C GLU A 33 1.00 15.01 -5.79
N GLU A 34 0.13 15.41 -4.86
CA GLU A 34 -0.46 14.53 -3.86
C GLU A 34 -1.22 13.39 -4.53
N CYS A 35 -2.10 13.71 -5.48
CA CYS A 35 -2.81 12.66 -6.19
C CYS A 35 -1.84 11.75 -6.96
N PHE A 36 -0.87 12.29 -7.71
CA PHE A 36 0.08 11.44 -8.46
C PHE A 36 0.81 10.47 -7.52
N THR A 37 1.29 10.96 -6.38
CA THR A 37 1.99 10.18 -5.35
C THR A 37 1.12 9.07 -4.76
N ILE A 38 -0.15 9.37 -4.46
CA ILE A 38 -1.11 8.37 -3.95
C ILE A 38 -1.46 7.35 -5.04
N SER A 39 -1.71 7.81 -6.25
CA SER A 39 -2.12 6.99 -7.40
C SER A 39 -1.06 5.97 -7.76
N ILE A 40 0.21 6.38 -7.79
CA ILE A 40 1.29 5.46 -8.12
C ILE A 40 1.50 4.42 -7.01
N SER A 41 1.33 4.80 -5.75
CA SER A 41 1.36 3.87 -4.63
C SER A 41 0.22 2.85 -4.72
N GLN A 42 -1.00 3.29 -5.01
CA GLN A 42 -2.17 2.41 -5.19
C GLN A 42 -1.99 1.46 -6.39
N PHE A 43 -1.50 1.99 -7.51
CA PHE A 43 -1.18 1.20 -8.69
C PHE A 43 -0.18 0.10 -8.35
N MET A 44 0.93 0.43 -7.67
CA MET A 44 1.94 -0.55 -7.26
C MET A 44 1.36 -1.63 -6.34
N ASN A 45 0.53 -1.24 -5.38
CA ASN A 45 -0.11 -2.21 -4.47
C ASN A 45 -1.07 -3.17 -5.20
N SER A 46 -1.65 -2.74 -6.32
CA SER A 46 -2.64 -3.53 -7.06
C SER A 46 -2.01 -4.39 -8.15
N ASN A 47 -0.89 -3.97 -8.74
CA ASN A 47 -0.30 -4.60 -9.93
C ASN A 47 1.02 -5.34 -9.65
N ALA A 48 1.69 -5.08 -8.52
CA ALA A 48 2.88 -5.83 -8.17
C ALA A 48 2.54 -7.31 -7.89
N LYS A 49 3.09 -8.20 -8.69
CA LYS A 49 2.95 -9.67 -8.56
C LYS A 49 3.80 -10.19 -7.39
N ILE A 50 3.38 -9.86 -6.16
CA ILE A 50 4.14 -10.14 -4.94
C ILE A 50 4.31 -11.64 -4.62
N ALA A 51 3.56 -12.52 -5.29
CA ALA A 51 3.66 -13.98 -5.10
C ALA A 51 5.10 -14.50 -5.29
N ASP A 52 5.84 -13.94 -6.24
CA ASP A 52 7.23 -14.32 -6.47
C ASP A 52 8.14 -13.85 -5.33
N ILE A 53 7.87 -12.67 -4.77
CA ILE A 53 8.62 -12.16 -3.61
C ILE A 53 8.34 -13.04 -2.38
N ILE A 54 7.07 -13.42 -2.16
CA ILE A 54 6.66 -14.32 -1.07
C ILE A 54 7.40 -15.67 -1.18
N LYS A 55 7.43 -16.28 -2.38
CA LYS A 55 8.16 -17.53 -2.62
C LYS A 55 9.65 -17.42 -2.33
N SER A 56 10.24 -16.27 -2.63
CA SER A 56 11.66 -16.00 -2.36
C SER A 56 11.97 -15.75 -0.88
N LYS A 57 10.95 -15.56 -0.03
CA LYS A 57 11.09 -15.19 1.39
C LYS A 57 11.93 -13.91 1.61
N GLU A 58 12.06 -13.07 0.58
CA GLU A 58 12.82 -11.84 0.63
C GLU A 58 11.98 -10.72 1.28
N SER A 59 12.60 -9.95 2.15
CA SER A 59 12.02 -8.73 2.73
C SER A 59 12.99 -7.58 2.57
N GLY A 60 12.54 -6.46 2.02
CA GLY A 60 13.42 -5.35 1.72
C GLY A 60 12.76 -4.22 0.93
N LYS A 61 13.60 -3.41 0.30
CA LYS A 61 13.16 -2.27 -0.50
C LYS A 61 13.84 -2.28 -1.86
N ALA A 62 13.11 -1.84 -2.86
CA ALA A 62 13.61 -1.48 -4.17
C ALA A 62 13.40 0.02 -4.39
N TYR A 63 14.33 0.67 -5.07
CA TYR A 63 14.16 2.01 -5.60
C TYR A 63 13.96 1.91 -7.10
N ILE A 64 12.75 2.23 -7.55
CA ILE A 64 12.38 2.18 -8.96
C ILE A 64 12.51 3.58 -9.51
N GLN A 65 13.18 3.72 -10.64
CA GLN A 65 13.22 4.95 -11.40
C GLN A 65 12.70 4.69 -12.81
N PHE A 66 11.88 5.59 -13.31
CA PHE A 66 11.35 5.52 -14.67
C PHE A 66 11.11 6.94 -15.18
N THR A 67 10.97 7.07 -16.50
CA THR A 67 10.65 8.32 -17.17
C THR A 67 9.26 8.20 -17.77
N VAL A 68 8.41 9.22 -17.55
CA VAL A 68 7.17 9.40 -18.32
C VAL A 68 7.50 10.39 -19.43
N SER A 69 7.34 9.96 -20.68
CA SER A 69 7.61 10.81 -21.84
C SER A 69 6.53 11.87 -22.05
N GLU A 70 6.80 12.83 -22.93
CA GLU A 70 5.83 13.84 -23.40
C GLU A 70 4.56 13.22 -24.02
N LYS A 71 4.62 11.95 -24.41
CA LYS A 71 3.48 11.19 -24.95
C LYS A 71 2.75 10.35 -23.91
N GLY A 72 3.17 10.41 -22.64
CA GLY A 72 2.66 9.54 -21.58
C GLY A 72 3.20 8.11 -21.63
N GLU A 73 4.28 7.85 -22.37
CA GLU A 73 4.89 6.51 -22.41
C GLU A 73 5.83 6.33 -21.23
N VAL A 74 5.73 5.19 -20.54
CA VAL A 74 6.65 4.83 -19.46
C VAL A 74 7.89 4.15 -20.07
N ILE A 75 9.03 4.82 -19.98
CA ILE A 75 10.31 4.41 -20.56
C ILE A 75 11.43 4.44 -19.51
N ASN A 76 12.60 3.90 -19.85
CA ASN A 76 13.81 3.91 -19.00
C ASN A 76 13.59 3.34 -17.58
N VAL A 77 12.68 2.37 -17.43
CA VAL A 77 12.38 1.72 -16.15
C VAL A 77 13.61 0.95 -15.66
N ARG A 78 14.08 1.29 -14.46
CA ARG A 78 15.20 0.64 -13.77
C ARG A 78 14.94 0.55 -12.28
N SER A 79 15.33 -0.54 -11.66
CA SER A 79 15.18 -0.75 -10.22
C SER A 79 16.50 -1.15 -9.58
N ARG A 80 16.69 -0.68 -8.34
CA ARG A 80 17.84 -1.03 -7.51
C ARG A 80 17.36 -1.61 -6.19
N SER A 81 17.73 -2.85 -5.92
CA SER A 81 17.51 -3.52 -4.64
C SER A 81 18.67 -4.44 -4.30
N LYS A 82 18.83 -4.74 -3.01
CA LYS A 82 19.67 -5.87 -2.56
C LYS A 82 19.05 -7.23 -2.90
N PHE A 83 17.75 -7.25 -3.20
CA PHE A 83 16.94 -8.45 -3.44
C PHE A 83 16.45 -8.45 -4.89
N PRO A 84 17.03 -9.29 -5.78
CA PRO A 84 16.71 -9.29 -7.21
C PRO A 84 15.22 -9.53 -7.50
N THR A 85 14.54 -10.36 -6.69
CA THR A 85 13.11 -10.65 -6.89
C THR A 85 12.27 -9.41 -6.63
N ILE A 86 12.58 -8.67 -5.56
CA ILE A 86 11.90 -7.39 -5.25
C ILE A 86 12.15 -6.37 -6.36
N ALA A 87 13.39 -6.26 -6.86
CA ALA A 87 13.70 -5.34 -7.96
C ALA A 87 12.89 -5.66 -9.21
N ARG A 88 12.87 -6.93 -9.63
CA ARG A 88 12.16 -7.40 -10.83
C ARG A 88 10.65 -7.17 -10.72
N VAL A 89 10.01 -7.61 -9.63
CA VAL A 89 8.55 -7.44 -9.46
C VAL A 89 8.15 -5.97 -9.49
N ALA A 90 8.99 -5.11 -8.91
CA ALA A 90 8.77 -3.68 -8.91
C ALA A 90 8.89 -3.06 -10.32
N GLU A 91 9.89 -3.47 -11.11
CA GLU A 91 10.02 -3.06 -12.51
C GLU A 91 8.87 -3.53 -13.38
N ASP A 92 8.49 -4.80 -13.25
CA ASP A 92 7.44 -5.41 -14.05
C ASP A 92 6.10 -4.71 -13.82
N ALA A 93 5.79 -4.35 -12.57
CA ALA A 93 4.59 -3.57 -12.25
C ALA A 93 4.61 -2.19 -12.94
N ILE A 94 5.71 -1.43 -12.83
CA ILE A 94 5.81 -0.09 -13.44
C ILE A 94 5.73 -0.15 -14.98
N LYS A 95 6.22 -1.21 -15.62
CA LYS A 95 6.06 -1.37 -17.09
C LYS A 95 4.61 -1.50 -17.53
N GLU A 96 3.71 -1.92 -16.64
CA GLU A 96 2.26 -2.02 -16.91
C GLU A 96 1.51 -0.69 -16.62
N LEU A 97 2.20 0.32 -16.07
CA LEU A 97 1.62 1.62 -15.73
C LEU A 97 1.12 2.36 -16.98
N LYS A 98 -0.13 2.82 -16.93
CA LYS A 98 -0.73 3.61 -18.01
C LYS A 98 -0.97 5.05 -17.57
N ILE A 99 -0.41 5.98 -18.33
CA ILE A 99 -0.59 7.41 -18.14
C ILE A 99 -1.77 7.87 -18.99
N ALA A 100 -2.66 8.66 -18.40
CA ALA A 100 -3.78 9.32 -19.07
C ALA A 100 -3.32 10.65 -19.70
N GLU A 101 -2.59 11.47 -18.93
CA GLU A 101 -2.06 12.75 -19.38
C GLU A 101 -0.59 12.89 -18.94
N PRO A 102 0.31 13.40 -19.79
CA PRO A 102 1.71 13.64 -19.45
C PRO A 102 1.84 14.80 -18.44
N ALA A 103 3.04 14.99 -17.90
CA ALA A 103 3.35 16.19 -17.12
C ALA A 103 3.31 17.43 -18.01
N MET A 104 2.88 18.56 -17.46
CA MET A 104 2.85 19.84 -18.18
C MET A 104 3.76 20.87 -17.52
N LEU A 105 4.50 21.60 -18.35
CA LEU A 105 5.25 22.79 -17.96
C LEU A 105 5.04 23.86 -19.02
N ASN A 106 4.61 25.05 -18.60
CA ASN A 106 4.26 26.17 -19.48
C ASN A 106 3.29 25.74 -20.60
N GLU A 107 2.25 24.99 -20.24
CA GLU A 107 1.24 24.45 -21.17
C GLU A 107 1.78 23.47 -22.23
N GLN A 108 3.03 23.01 -22.09
CA GLN A 108 3.63 22.02 -22.97
C GLN A 108 3.84 20.68 -22.26
N PRO A 109 3.56 19.54 -22.92
CA PRO A 109 3.88 18.24 -22.36
C PRO A 109 5.39 18.07 -22.26
N VAL A 110 5.89 17.65 -21.10
CA VAL A 110 7.32 17.47 -20.82
C VAL A 110 7.60 16.09 -20.27
N ALA A 111 8.80 15.57 -20.57
CA ALA A 111 9.26 14.32 -20.00
C ALA A 111 9.78 14.51 -18.57
N ILE A 112 9.29 13.68 -17.63
CA ILE A 112 9.76 13.69 -16.24
C ILE A 112 10.35 12.35 -15.83
N THR A 113 11.35 12.39 -14.97
CA THR A 113 11.89 11.20 -14.30
C THR A 113 11.42 11.16 -12.85
N TYR A 114 10.83 10.04 -12.46
CA TYR A 114 10.31 9.83 -11.11
C TYR A 114 11.01 8.65 -10.44
N THR A 115 11.24 8.76 -9.13
CA THR A 115 11.85 7.70 -8.32
C THR A 115 10.94 7.33 -7.15
N LEU A 116 10.50 6.08 -7.09
CA LEU A 116 9.59 5.57 -6.07
C LEU A 116 10.27 4.48 -5.21
N PRO A 117 10.23 4.58 -3.87
CA PRO A 117 10.59 3.47 -3.01
C PRO A 117 9.46 2.43 -2.96
N PHE A 118 9.73 1.20 -3.41
CA PHE A 118 8.86 0.04 -3.22
C PHE A 118 9.37 -0.81 -2.06
N LYS A 119 8.60 -0.88 -0.97
CA LYS A 119 8.95 -1.64 0.23
C LYS A 119 8.09 -2.89 0.29
N PHE A 120 8.72 -4.05 0.25
CA PHE A 120 8.06 -5.32 0.47
C PHE A 120 8.54 -5.94 1.78
N ARG A 121 7.59 -6.42 2.59
CA ARG A 121 7.88 -7.20 3.78
C ARG A 121 7.06 -8.46 3.68
N SER A 122 7.75 -9.60 3.73
CA SER A 122 7.09 -10.89 3.78
C SER A 122 6.38 -10.99 5.13
N LEU A 123 5.06 -10.98 5.08
CA LEU A 123 4.25 -11.59 6.12
C LEU A 123 4.37 -13.09 5.83
N GLU A 124 5.10 -13.85 6.64
CA GLU A 124 5.09 -15.31 6.46
C GLU A 124 3.65 -15.79 6.71
N LEU A 125 2.88 -15.97 5.63
CA LEU A 125 1.65 -16.74 5.62
C LEU A 125 2.05 -18.22 5.68
N GLY A 126 2.36 -18.68 6.89
CA GLY A 126 2.62 -20.07 7.20
C GLY A 126 1.84 -20.44 8.45
N ASN A 127 1.09 -21.53 8.38
CA ASN A 127 0.48 -22.16 9.55
C ASN A 127 1.51 -22.25 10.69
N ASN A 128 1.16 -21.67 11.84
CA ASN A 128 2.00 -21.37 12.99
C ASN A 128 2.96 -20.18 12.84
N SER A 129 2.43 -19.07 13.30
CA SER A 129 3.10 -17.94 13.91
C SER A 129 4.01 -17.04 13.08
N ALA A 130 3.44 -15.92 12.63
CA ALA A 130 4.08 -14.90 11.80
C ALA A 130 5.14 -14.12 12.59
N ARG A 131 6.35 -14.68 12.73
CA ARG A 131 7.53 -13.92 13.18
C ARG A 131 8.07 -13.10 12.00
N ILE A 132 7.87 -11.80 12.05
CA ILE A 132 8.46 -10.84 11.09
C ILE A 132 9.98 -10.80 11.32
N SER A 133 10.74 -11.49 10.48
CA SER A 133 12.21 -11.40 10.47
C SER A 133 12.67 -10.20 9.63
N GLY A 134 12.90 -9.07 10.29
CA GLY A 134 13.53 -7.89 9.70
C GLY A 134 14.14 -6.98 10.78
N ASP A 135 15.35 -6.50 10.55
CA ASP A 135 16.08 -5.62 11.47
C ASP A 135 15.52 -4.18 11.39
N GLY A 136 15.24 -3.59 12.56
CA GLY A 136 14.60 -2.27 12.81
C GLY A 136 13.08 -2.31 13.07
N ASP A 137 12.59 -1.61 14.13
CA ASP A 137 11.22 -1.26 14.61
C ASP A 137 10.01 -2.22 14.43
N PHE A 138 10.20 -3.34 13.73
CA PHE A 138 9.20 -4.36 13.37
C PHE A 138 9.67 -5.77 13.77
N ALA A 139 10.88 -5.90 14.33
CA ALA A 139 11.23 -7.06 15.13
C ALA A 139 10.28 -7.06 16.34
N ASN A 140 9.55 -8.16 16.56
CA ASN A 140 8.54 -8.33 17.62
C ASN A 140 7.14 -7.75 17.31
N ILE A 141 6.56 -8.08 16.16
CA ILE A 141 5.11 -7.91 15.95
C ILE A 141 4.48 -9.29 15.85
N THR A 142 3.47 -9.52 16.69
CA THR A 142 2.75 -10.79 16.76
C THR A 142 1.42 -10.69 16.02
N ASP A 143 1.00 -11.73 15.31
CA ASP A 143 -0.35 -11.75 14.73
C ASP A 143 -1.39 -11.79 15.86
N VAL A 144 -2.47 -11.02 15.72
CA VAL A 144 -3.54 -10.98 16.72
C VAL A 144 -4.18 -12.36 17.01
N ASN A 145 -4.07 -13.32 16.10
CA ASN A 145 -4.59 -14.67 16.32
C ASN A 145 -3.66 -15.53 17.20
N GLU A 146 -2.47 -15.04 17.53
CA GLU A 146 -1.43 -15.78 18.28
C GLU A 146 -1.25 -15.28 19.71
N VAL A 147 -1.77 -14.09 20.03
CA VAL A 147 -1.71 -13.54 21.38
C VAL A 147 -2.65 -14.28 22.33
N ALA A 148 -2.31 -14.26 23.61
CA ALA A 148 -3.15 -14.89 24.63
C ALA A 148 -4.44 -14.10 24.85
N THR A 149 -4.37 -12.78 24.75
CA THR A 149 -5.53 -11.89 24.84
C THR A 149 -5.48 -10.88 23.70
N PRO A 150 -6.44 -10.91 22.76
CA PRO A 150 -6.56 -9.89 21.71
C PRO A 150 -6.80 -8.49 22.28
N PRO A 151 -6.51 -7.43 21.52
CA PRO A 151 -6.84 -6.07 21.93
C PRO A 151 -8.36 -5.84 21.92
N GLU A 152 -8.84 -4.99 22.82
CA GLU A 152 -10.25 -4.62 22.91
C GLU A 152 -10.49 -3.31 22.16
N PHE A 153 -11.45 -3.32 21.23
CA PHE A 153 -11.88 -2.10 20.56
C PHE A 153 -13.09 -1.53 21.29
N ARG A 154 -13.11 -0.21 21.46
CA ARG A 154 -14.27 0.49 22.02
C ARG A 154 -15.54 0.12 21.27
N GLY A 155 -16.56 -0.33 22.01
CA GLY A 155 -17.84 -0.76 21.45
C GLY A 155 -17.89 -2.21 20.95
N TYR A 156 -16.82 -3.00 21.15
CA TYR A 156 -16.75 -4.43 20.79
C TYR A 156 -16.44 -5.32 22.01
N GLU A 157 -16.93 -4.92 23.19
CA GLU A 157 -16.49 -5.36 24.53
C GLU A 157 -16.86 -6.79 24.97
N THR A 158 -17.38 -7.69 24.12
CA THR A 158 -17.98 -8.95 24.63
C THR A 158 -17.33 -10.23 24.13
N GLY A 159 -17.05 -11.10 25.11
CA GLY A 159 -16.35 -12.38 25.02
C GLY A 159 -16.92 -13.41 24.05
N ILE A 160 -15.99 -14.24 23.58
CA ILE A 160 -16.10 -15.40 22.69
C ILE A 160 -16.27 -15.07 21.19
N ARG A 161 -15.17 -15.33 20.46
CA ARG A 161 -14.91 -15.29 19.01
C ARG A 161 -14.69 -13.91 18.37
N ASN A 162 -13.39 -13.61 18.37
CA ASN A 162 -12.60 -12.77 17.48
C ASN A 162 -13.13 -11.36 17.22
N ILE A 163 -12.54 -10.38 17.92
CA ILE A 163 -12.65 -8.95 17.59
C ILE A 163 -12.44 -8.70 16.08
N VAL A 164 -11.55 -9.49 15.47
CA VAL A 164 -11.26 -9.47 14.04
C VAL A 164 -12.49 -9.84 13.20
N ASP A 165 -13.20 -10.89 13.58
CA ASP A 165 -14.36 -11.35 12.82
C ASP A 165 -15.55 -10.40 12.99
N ARG A 166 -15.74 -9.86 14.20
CA ARG A 166 -16.86 -8.95 14.48
C ARG A 166 -16.72 -7.61 13.78
N TYR A 167 -15.55 -6.96 13.87
CA TYR A 167 -15.30 -5.71 13.15
C TYR A 167 -15.44 -5.90 11.63
N LYS A 168 -14.87 -7.00 11.10
CA LYS A 168 -15.01 -7.36 9.67
C LYS A 168 -16.47 -7.48 9.26
N TYR A 169 -17.27 -8.19 10.05
CA TYR A 169 -18.70 -8.39 9.79
C TYR A 169 -19.47 -7.07 9.81
N ASP A 170 -19.31 -6.27 10.87
CA ASP A 170 -20.05 -5.01 11.04
C ASP A 170 -19.70 -4.01 9.92
N LEU A 171 -18.42 -3.91 9.55
CA LEU A 171 -17.98 -3.07 8.44
C LEU A 171 -18.58 -3.56 7.11
N ARG A 172 -18.57 -4.87 6.83
CA ARG A 172 -19.20 -5.43 5.62
C ARG A 172 -20.69 -5.09 5.55
N MET A 173 -21.41 -5.23 6.65
CA MET A 173 -22.85 -4.90 6.70
C MET A 173 -23.10 -3.42 6.47
N LYS A 174 -22.28 -2.54 7.06
CA LYS A 174 -22.35 -1.10 6.83
C LYS A 174 -22.09 -0.74 5.36
N LEU A 175 -21.10 -1.34 4.73
CA LEU A 175 -20.79 -1.10 3.31
C LEU A 175 -21.93 -1.57 2.38
N ARG A 176 -22.57 -2.69 2.69
CA ARG A 176 -23.77 -3.15 1.97
C ARG A 176 -24.93 -2.16 2.08
N GLN A 177 -25.17 -1.59 3.26
CA GLN A 177 -26.18 -0.54 3.46
C GLN A 177 -25.88 0.72 2.64
N MET A 178 -24.60 0.98 2.35
CA MET A 178 -24.15 2.05 1.46
C MET A 178 -24.18 1.67 -0.04
N SER A 179 -24.84 0.56 -0.39
CA SER A 179 -24.98 0.06 -1.76
C SER A 179 -23.68 -0.39 -2.44
N TYR A 180 -22.68 -0.83 -1.67
CA TYR A 180 -21.53 -1.57 -2.22
C TYR A 180 -21.85 -3.05 -2.31
N ASP A 181 -21.63 -3.65 -3.48
CA ASP A 181 -21.81 -5.09 -3.68
C ASP A 181 -20.65 -5.92 -3.10
N ASP A 182 -20.86 -7.22 -2.92
CA ASP A 182 -19.85 -8.11 -2.34
C ASP A 182 -18.57 -8.20 -3.18
N LYS A 183 -18.65 -8.14 -4.51
CA LYS A 183 -17.45 -8.16 -5.37
C LYS A 183 -16.58 -6.94 -5.15
N GLN A 184 -17.19 -5.79 -4.85
CA GLN A 184 -16.46 -4.59 -4.45
C GLN A 184 -15.88 -4.77 -3.05
N ILE A 185 -16.67 -5.24 -2.09
CA ILE A 185 -16.22 -5.38 -0.69
C ILE A 185 -15.07 -6.40 -0.57
N ASP A 186 -15.10 -7.48 -1.33
CA ASP A 186 -14.11 -8.57 -1.25
C ASP A 186 -12.70 -8.15 -1.70
N LEU A 187 -12.58 -7.02 -2.41
CA LEU A 187 -11.29 -6.41 -2.78
C LEU A 187 -10.67 -5.56 -1.66
N LEU A 188 -11.39 -5.38 -0.55
CA LEU A 188 -10.94 -4.57 0.58
C LEU A 188 -9.93 -5.34 1.44
N LYS A 189 -8.81 -4.68 1.75
CA LYS A 189 -7.84 -5.17 2.73
C LYS A 189 -7.54 -4.08 3.74
N ILE A 190 -7.50 -4.44 5.03
CA ILE A 190 -7.17 -3.52 6.12
C ILE A 190 -6.06 -4.13 6.96
N SER A 191 -5.06 -3.34 7.32
CA SER A 191 -4.02 -3.75 8.27
C SER A 191 -3.82 -2.68 9.34
N LEU A 192 -3.81 -3.10 10.60
CA LEU A 192 -3.58 -2.25 11.76
C LEU A 192 -2.36 -2.75 12.53
N ILE A 193 -1.47 -1.83 12.91
CA ILE A 193 -0.43 -2.13 13.91
C ILE A 193 -0.83 -1.43 15.19
N ILE A 194 -0.97 -2.22 16.26
CA ILE A 194 -1.29 -1.74 17.61
C ILE A 194 -0.02 -1.93 18.44
N GLU A 195 0.48 -0.85 18.99
CA GLU A 195 1.66 -0.85 19.86
C GLU A 195 1.30 -1.36 21.27
N GLU A 196 2.31 -1.64 22.09
CA GLU A 196 2.15 -2.16 23.46
C GLU A 196 1.35 -1.21 24.37
N ASN A 197 1.33 0.09 24.08
CA ASN A 197 0.54 1.09 24.80
C ASN A 197 -0.93 1.16 24.32
N GLY A 198 -1.32 0.37 23.32
CA GLY A 198 -2.66 0.40 22.69
C GLY A 198 -2.82 1.44 21.59
N GLU A 199 -1.78 2.23 21.27
CA GLU A 199 -1.83 3.18 20.16
C GLU A 199 -1.81 2.46 18.81
N ILE A 200 -2.64 2.91 17.88
CA ILE A 200 -2.61 2.40 16.50
C ILE A 200 -1.55 3.20 15.72
N SER A 201 -0.31 2.71 15.68
CA SER A 201 0.79 3.37 14.98
C SER A 201 0.66 3.32 13.45
N ARG A 202 -0.14 2.38 12.93
CA ARG A 202 -0.38 2.27 11.49
C ARG A 202 -1.80 1.82 11.17
N LYS A 203 -2.44 2.55 10.26
CA LYS A 203 -3.73 2.23 9.64
C LYS A 203 -3.53 2.14 8.14
N LEU A 204 -3.65 0.95 7.57
CA LEU A 204 -3.56 0.73 6.12
C LEU A 204 -4.89 0.21 5.61
N VAL A 205 -5.48 0.90 4.63
CA VAL A 205 -6.70 0.50 3.93
C VAL A 205 -6.39 0.45 2.45
N ILE A 206 -6.63 -0.68 1.81
CA ILE A 206 -6.35 -0.92 0.39
C ILE A 206 -7.66 -1.30 -0.30
N HIS A 207 -8.01 -0.57 -1.35
CA HIS A 207 -9.14 -0.89 -2.21
C HIS A 207 -8.98 -0.18 -3.57
N PRO A 208 -9.32 -0.81 -4.73
CA PRO A 208 -9.16 -0.19 -6.05
C PRO A 208 -10.02 1.07 -6.28
N LYS A 209 -11.25 1.10 -5.73
CA LYS A 209 -12.13 2.28 -5.78
C LYS A 209 -11.80 3.26 -4.66
N ARG A 210 -11.29 4.45 -5.00
CA ARG A 210 -10.92 5.54 -4.05
C ARG A 210 -12.05 5.96 -3.12
N LYS A 211 -13.27 6.09 -3.65
CA LYS A 211 -14.45 6.48 -2.84
C LYS A 211 -14.66 5.50 -1.68
N LEU A 212 -14.64 4.20 -1.96
CA LEU A 212 -14.77 3.17 -0.94
C LEU A 212 -13.57 3.16 0.01
N GLN A 213 -12.35 3.29 -0.52
CA GLN A 213 -11.15 3.37 0.31
C GLN A 213 -11.21 4.52 1.32
N ASN A 214 -11.65 5.72 0.90
CA ASN A 214 -11.76 6.89 1.77
C ASN A 214 -12.84 6.72 2.83
N ILE A 215 -14.00 6.16 2.45
CA ILE A 215 -15.06 5.83 3.40
C ILE A 215 -14.52 4.89 4.49
N VAL A 216 -13.84 3.81 4.08
CA VAL A 216 -13.29 2.85 5.03
C VAL A 216 -12.15 3.44 5.86
N LYS A 217 -11.29 4.30 5.28
CA LYS A 217 -10.27 5.04 6.05
C LYS A 217 -10.91 5.83 7.19
N THR A 218 -11.97 6.58 6.91
CA THR A 218 -12.70 7.32 7.96
C THR A 218 -13.28 6.42 9.05
N GLU A 219 -13.74 5.22 8.70
CA GLU A 219 -14.22 4.24 9.69
C GLU A 219 -13.08 3.65 10.53
N VAL A 220 -11.95 3.32 9.89
CA VAL A 220 -10.75 2.82 10.56
C VAL A 220 -10.12 3.89 11.45
N ASP A 221 -10.18 5.16 11.07
CA ASP A 221 -9.64 6.26 11.85
C ASP A 221 -10.34 6.45 13.19
N ARG A 222 -11.63 6.09 13.27
CA ARG A 222 -12.45 6.14 14.47
C ARG A 222 -12.23 4.99 15.43
N ILE A 223 -11.45 3.97 15.06
CA ILE A 223 -11.13 2.86 15.95
C ILE A 223 -10.35 3.39 17.15
N VAL A 224 -10.82 3.03 18.34
CA VAL A 224 -10.15 3.30 19.61
C VAL A 224 -9.90 1.96 20.29
N ILE A 225 -8.66 1.74 20.70
CA ILE A 225 -8.26 0.57 21.48
C ILE A 225 -8.43 0.93 22.96
N GLU A 226 -9.20 0.13 23.68
CA GLU A 226 -9.43 0.31 25.12
C GLU A 226 -8.47 -0.52 25.96
N GLN A 227 -8.14 -1.72 25.49
CA GLN A 227 -7.12 -2.57 26.09
C GLN A 227 -6.17 -3.09 25.00
N ALA A 228 -4.87 -3.00 25.27
CA ALA A 228 -3.84 -3.56 24.39
C ALA A 228 -3.89 -5.10 24.41
N ALA A 229 -3.32 -5.71 23.37
CA ALA A 229 -3.15 -7.15 23.31
C ALA A 229 -2.15 -7.62 24.38
N LYS A 230 -2.34 -8.84 24.90
CA LYS A 230 -1.44 -9.45 25.88
C LYS A 230 -0.88 -10.78 25.44
N ASN A 231 0.40 -10.98 25.71
CA ASN A 231 1.09 -12.24 25.50
C ASN A 231 0.69 -13.29 26.56
N LYS A 232 1.24 -14.51 26.47
CA LYS A 232 0.97 -15.61 27.43
C LYS A 232 1.40 -15.32 28.87
N ASN A 233 2.29 -14.36 29.07
CA ASN A 233 2.74 -13.91 30.40
C ASN A 233 1.85 -12.78 30.95
N GLY A 234 0.87 -12.29 30.18
CA GLY A 234 0.00 -11.18 30.57
C GLY A 234 0.61 -9.79 30.33
N GLU A 235 1.75 -9.70 29.66
CA GLU A 235 2.40 -8.45 29.29
C GLU A 235 1.80 -7.91 27.99
N ASN A 236 1.76 -6.58 27.85
CA ASN A 236 1.29 -5.97 26.62
C ASN A 236 2.21 -6.34 25.45
N GLU A 237 1.61 -6.58 24.28
CA GLU A 237 2.34 -7.04 23.11
C GLU A 237 1.92 -6.24 21.88
N LYS A 238 2.91 -5.85 21.08
CA LYS A 238 2.68 -5.21 19.79
C LYS A 238 2.09 -6.23 18.81
N VAL A 239 0.95 -5.87 18.21
CA VAL A 239 0.21 -6.79 17.33
C VAL A 239 -0.12 -6.22 15.96
N LEU A 240 -0.15 -7.12 14.97
CA LEU A 240 -0.70 -6.89 13.65
C LEU A 240 -2.11 -7.49 13.58
N ILE A 241 -3.08 -6.68 13.17
CA ILE A 241 -4.41 -7.15 12.78
C ILE A 241 -4.53 -7.01 11.27
N SER A 242 -4.82 -8.11 10.58
CA SER A 242 -5.10 -8.12 9.15
C SER A 242 -6.54 -8.54 8.88
N TYR A 243 -7.31 -7.68 8.23
CA TYR A 243 -8.63 -7.98 7.72
C TYR A 243 -8.56 -8.19 6.22
N ASP A 244 -8.76 -9.42 5.77
CA ASP A 244 -8.99 -9.75 4.37
C ASP A 244 -10.49 -9.94 4.17
N PHE A 245 -11.11 -9.17 3.28
CA PHE A 245 -12.54 -9.27 3.00
C PHE A 245 -12.87 -10.26 1.89
N SER A 246 -11.90 -10.95 1.30
CA SER A 246 -12.21 -12.05 0.38
C SER A 246 -13.09 -13.11 1.06
N ASN A 247 -14.11 -13.55 0.33
CA ASN A 247 -14.91 -14.73 0.66
C ASN A 247 -14.30 -15.98 0.00
#